data_AF-A0A351Z0G8-F1
#
_entry.id   AF-A0A351Z0G8-F1
#
_cell.length_a   1.000
_cell.length_b   1.000
_cell.length_c   1.000
_cell.angle_alpha   90.00
_cell.angle_beta   90.00
_cell.angle_gamma   90.00
#
_symmetry.space_group_name_H-M   'P 1'
#
loop_
_entity.id
_entity.type
_entity.pdbx_description
1 polymer ?
#
loop_
_entity_poly.entity_id
_entity_poly.type
_entity_poly.pdbx_seq_one_letter_code
_entity_poly.pdbx_strand_id
1 'polypeptide(L)'
;MDVLNLAIASIDFLTLREKILLRKNIDTLEHLAIMSIEELSSIIGRAVRSEWKGKWIAALAERSLKIMDALGIACLVYGEKDYPPLLAETFDPPYILFYRGNLAVLKERCLSVVGTRRVCRESAEAAFEFARQACASGWTVVSGLADGIDSFAHRGAVSLLEEGKLGLAPTVAVLPCGIDTIVPGANKRLAASILKGGGCIVSEYAPGVPAA
;
A
#
# COMPACT_ATOMS: atom_id res chain seq x y z
N MET A 1 1.28 -17.15 -3.64
CA MET A 1 0.39 -15.99 -3.39
C MET A 1 -1.03 -16.49 -3.50
N ASP A 2 -1.86 -16.20 -2.50
CA ASP A 2 -3.20 -16.78 -2.43
C ASP A 2 -4.24 -15.83 -3.05
N VAL A 3 -4.73 -16.19 -4.24
CA VAL A 3 -5.75 -15.43 -5.00
C VAL A 3 -7.04 -15.23 -4.20
N LEU A 4 -7.34 -16.12 -3.26
CA LEU A 4 -8.48 -15.99 -2.35
C LEU A 4 -8.36 -14.73 -1.48
N ASN A 5 -7.15 -14.43 -0.98
CA ASN A 5 -6.93 -13.24 -0.18
C ASN A 5 -7.14 -11.96 -1.00
N LEU A 6 -6.72 -11.95 -2.27
CA LEU A 6 -6.99 -10.84 -3.18
C LEU A 6 -8.50 -10.63 -3.36
N ALA A 7 -9.26 -11.72 -3.56
CA ALA A 7 -10.71 -11.67 -3.67
C ALA A 7 -11.38 -11.11 -2.40
N ILE A 8 -10.99 -11.60 -1.22
CA ILE A 8 -11.52 -11.11 0.07
C ILE A 8 -11.17 -9.63 0.28
N ALA A 9 -9.97 -9.19 -0.12
CA ALA A 9 -9.55 -7.80 0.00
C ALA A 9 -10.43 -6.85 -0.82
N SER A 10 -10.85 -7.27 -2.01
CA SER A 10 -11.71 -6.50 -2.93
C SER A 10 -13.16 -6.31 -2.47
N ILE A 11 -13.57 -6.93 -1.36
CA ILE A 11 -14.92 -6.76 -0.80
C ILE A 11 -14.93 -5.51 0.10
N ASP A 12 -15.43 -4.40 -0.43
CA ASP A 12 -15.39 -3.07 0.20
C ASP A 12 -16.32 -2.91 1.41
N PHE A 13 -17.46 -3.59 1.41
CA PHE A 13 -18.46 -3.52 2.48
C PHE A 13 -18.13 -4.41 3.70
N LEU A 14 -17.02 -5.15 3.67
CA LEU A 14 -16.55 -5.97 4.78
C LEU A 14 -15.46 -5.25 5.56
N THR A 15 -15.63 -5.22 6.89
CA THR A 15 -14.58 -4.76 7.82
C THR A 15 -13.40 -5.73 7.84
N LEU A 16 -12.25 -5.30 8.39
CA LEU A 16 -11.11 -6.18 8.61
C LEU A 16 -11.50 -7.48 9.36
N ARG A 17 -12.28 -7.35 10.44
CA ARG A 17 -12.72 -8.50 11.25
C ARG A 17 -13.53 -9.48 10.42
N GLU A 18 -14.42 -8.98 9.57
CA GLU A 18 -15.28 -9.79 8.71
C GLU A 18 -14.47 -10.47 7.60
N LYS A 19 -13.49 -9.78 7.01
CA LYS A 19 -12.53 -10.39 6.07
C LYS A 19 -11.75 -11.53 6.71
N ILE A 20 -11.30 -11.37 7.96
CA ILE A 20 -10.63 -12.43 8.72
C ILE A 20 -11.57 -13.60 9.02
N LEU A 21 -12.83 -13.34 9.39
CA LEU A 21 -13.83 -14.40 9.60
C LEU A 21 -14.10 -15.16 8.30
N LEU A 22 -14.28 -14.45 7.19
CA LEU A 22 -14.49 -15.05 5.88
C LEU A 22 -13.31 -15.95 5.51
N ARG A 23 -12.08 -15.44 5.57
CA ARG A 23 -10.85 -16.23 5.31
C ARG A 23 -10.77 -17.51 6.14
N LYS A 24 -11.25 -17.50 7.38
CA LYS A 24 -11.19 -18.68 8.26
C LYS A 24 -12.23 -19.75 7.94
N ASN A 25 -13.26 -19.42 7.17
CA ASN A 25 -14.39 -20.31 6.88
C ASN A 25 -14.45 -20.76 5.41
N ILE A 26 -13.54 -20.27 4.55
CA ILE A 26 -13.45 -20.67 3.15
C ILE A 26 -12.00 -20.95 2.77
N ASP A 27 -11.81 -21.98 1.95
CA ASP A 27 -10.48 -22.46 1.57
C ASP A 27 -10.13 -22.18 0.09
N THR A 28 -11.13 -21.87 -0.75
CA THR A 28 -10.93 -21.73 -2.20
C THR A 28 -11.64 -20.53 -2.80
N LEU A 29 -11.09 -20.03 -3.91
CA LEU A 29 -11.69 -18.95 -4.70
C LEU A 29 -13.01 -19.40 -5.32
N GLU A 30 -13.10 -20.67 -5.75
CA GLU A 30 -14.30 -21.24 -6.35
C GLU A 30 -15.47 -21.23 -5.37
N HIS A 31 -15.22 -21.55 -4.09
CA HIS A 31 -16.23 -21.46 -3.04
C HIS A 31 -16.73 -20.02 -2.88
N LEU A 32 -15.81 -19.04 -2.77
CA LEU A 32 -16.19 -17.62 -2.72
C LEU A 32 -17.02 -17.21 -3.95
N ALA A 33 -16.65 -17.69 -5.14
CA ALA A 33 -17.27 -17.30 -6.40
C ALA A 33 -18.73 -17.74 -6.52
N ILE A 34 -19.07 -18.91 -5.97
CA ILE A 34 -20.43 -19.50 -6.05
C ILE A 34 -21.27 -19.30 -4.79
N MET A 35 -20.66 -18.84 -3.69
CA MET A 35 -21.33 -18.59 -2.41
C MET A 35 -22.54 -17.66 -2.58
N SER A 36 -23.59 -17.87 -1.78
CA SER A 36 -24.74 -16.97 -1.71
C SER A 36 -24.53 -15.81 -0.72
N ILE A 37 -25.38 -14.79 -0.81
CA ILE A 37 -25.31 -13.68 0.15
C ILE A 37 -25.78 -14.10 1.56
N GLU A 38 -26.63 -15.12 1.65
CA GLU A 38 -27.09 -15.74 2.88
C GLU A 38 -25.95 -16.51 3.57
N GLU A 39 -25.17 -17.27 2.81
CA GLU A 39 -23.98 -17.97 3.31
C GLU A 39 -22.94 -16.97 3.80
N LEU A 40 -22.65 -15.91 3.03
CA LEU A 40 -21.76 -14.84 3.46
C LEU A 40 -22.25 -14.19 4.76
N SER A 41 -23.55 -13.87 4.84
CA SER A 41 -24.17 -13.27 6.03
C SER A 41 -24.06 -14.17 7.26
N SER A 42 -24.21 -15.48 7.06
CA SER A 42 -24.05 -16.48 8.13
C SER A 42 -22.61 -16.53 8.65
N ILE A 43 -21.62 -16.53 7.76
CA ILE A 43 -20.19 -16.55 8.13
C ILE A 43 -19.78 -15.29 8.90
N ILE A 44 -20.20 -14.11 8.44
CA ILE A 44 -19.78 -12.85 9.08
C ILE A 44 -20.65 -12.49 10.30
N GLY A 45 -21.77 -13.18 10.52
CA GLY A 45 -22.64 -12.99 11.68
C GLY A 45 -23.51 -11.73 11.62
N ARG A 46 -23.75 -11.17 10.43
CA ARG A 46 -24.72 -10.07 10.21
C ARG A 46 -25.36 -10.15 8.84
N ALA A 47 -26.56 -9.59 8.71
CA ALA A 47 -27.20 -9.44 7.41
C ALA A 47 -26.38 -8.50 6.51
N VAL A 48 -26.06 -8.96 5.30
CA VAL A 48 -25.51 -8.14 4.22
C VAL A 48 -26.65 -7.69 3.32
N ARG A 49 -26.76 -6.39 3.06
CA ARG A 49 -27.79 -5.81 2.16
C ARG A 49 -27.22 -5.32 0.83
N SER A 50 -25.95 -5.60 0.59
CA SER A 50 -25.23 -5.25 -0.63
C SER A 50 -25.48 -6.29 -1.72
N GLU A 51 -25.33 -5.88 -2.98
CA GLU A 51 -25.34 -6.81 -4.10
C GLU A 51 -24.09 -7.72 -4.03
N TRP A 52 -24.30 -9.03 -3.96
CA TRP A 52 -23.21 -10.00 -3.94
C TRP A 52 -22.79 -10.40 -5.34
N LYS A 53 -21.50 -10.19 -5.66
CA LYS A 53 -20.93 -10.50 -6.97
C LYS A 53 -19.72 -11.43 -6.87
N GLY A 54 -19.87 -12.58 -6.19
CA GLY A 54 -18.78 -13.54 -5.98
C GLY A 54 -17.96 -13.85 -7.23
N LYS A 55 -18.61 -14.19 -8.35
CA LYS A 55 -17.94 -14.44 -9.64
C LYS A 55 -17.13 -13.25 -10.17
N TRP A 56 -17.67 -12.03 -10.02
CA TRP A 56 -16.97 -10.82 -10.46
C TRP A 56 -15.76 -10.51 -9.55
N ILE A 57 -15.92 -10.68 -8.23
CA ILE A 57 -14.83 -10.54 -7.26
C ILE A 57 -13.71 -11.53 -7.57
N ALA A 58 -14.05 -12.78 -7.88
CA ALA A 58 -13.07 -13.79 -8.28
C ALA A 58 -12.33 -13.40 -9.58
N ALA A 59 -13.05 -12.97 -10.61
CA ALA A 59 -12.43 -12.50 -11.86
C ALA A 59 -11.55 -11.25 -11.65
N LEU A 60 -11.94 -10.35 -10.74
CA LEU A 60 -11.13 -9.20 -10.36
C LEU A 60 -9.83 -9.62 -9.68
N ALA A 61 -9.89 -10.56 -8.73
CA ALA A 61 -8.72 -11.09 -8.03
C ALA A 61 -7.72 -11.76 -8.99
N GLU A 62 -8.20 -12.57 -9.94
CA GLU A 62 -7.36 -13.16 -10.99
C GLU A 62 -6.70 -12.10 -11.88
N ARG A 63 -7.43 -11.02 -12.21
CA ARG A 63 -6.85 -9.89 -12.96
C ARG A 63 -5.77 -9.19 -12.14
N SER A 64 -6.03 -8.91 -10.87
CA SER A 64 -5.06 -8.30 -9.96
C SER A 64 -3.79 -9.14 -9.86
N LEU A 65 -3.91 -10.47 -9.72
CA LEU A 65 -2.77 -11.38 -9.69
C LEU A 65 -1.89 -11.25 -10.97
N LYS A 66 -2.52 -11.23 -12.15
CA LYS A 66 -1.78 -11.04 -13.42
C LYS A 66 -1.03 -9.71 -13.48
N ILE A 67 -1.64 -8.63 -12.99
CA ILE A 67 -0.97 -7.31 -12.93
C ILE A 67 0.20 -7.35 -11.95
N MET A 68 0.01 -8.02 -10.81
CA MET A 68 1.04 -8.16 -9.79
C MET A 68 2.26 -8.91 -10.32
N ASP A 69 2.04 -10.04 -10.97
CA ASP A 69 3.10 -10.84 -11.59
C ASP A 69 3.86 -10.04 -12.66
N ALA A 70 3.13 -9.29 -13.50
CA ALA A 70 3.72 -8.50 -14.58
C ALA A 70 4.57 -7.31 -14.08
N LEU A 71 4.22 -6.73 -12.93
CA LEU A 71 4.86 -5.51 -12.41
C LEU A 71 5.77 -5.76 -11.19
N GLY A 72 5.92 -7.02 -10.77
CA GLY A 72 6.70 -7.40 -9.59
C GLY A 72 6.12 -6.80 -8.30
N ILE A 73 4.80 -6.81 -8.17
CA ILE A 73 4.10 -6.36 -6.96
C ILE A 73 3.93 -7.56 -6.03
N ALA A 74 4.25 -7.36 -4.76
CA ALA A 74 3.96 -8.31 -3.71
C ALA A 74 2.87 -7.76 -2.79
N CYS A 75 2.35 -8.61 -1.91
CA CYS A 75 1.39 -8.19 -0.89
C CYS A 75 1.63 -8.96 0.42
N LEU A 76 1.19 -8.38 1.52
CA LEU A 76 1.07 -9.04 2.82
C LEU A 76 -0.36 -8.94 3.33
N VAL A 77 -0.83 -10.01 3.95
CA VAL A 77 -2.13 -10.08 4.61
C VAL A 77 -1.98 -9.71 6.09
N TYR A 78 -2.97 -9.02 6.64
CA TYR A 78 -3.01 -8.72 8.06
C TYR A 78 -2.81 -9.98 8.93
N GLY A 79 -1.92 -9.85 9.91
CA GLY A 79 -1.52 -10.93 10.81
C GLY A 79 -0.33 -11.77 10.33
N GLU A 80 0.18 -11.55 9.12
CA GLU A 80 1.44 -12.15 8.69
C GLU A 80 2.64 -11.53 9.43
N LYS A 81 3.67 -12.35 9.68
CA LYS A 81 4.87 -11.97 10.46
C LYS A 81 5.55 -10.69 9.97
N ASP A 82 5.51 -10.45 8.67
CA ASP A 82 6.20 -9.32 8.05
C ASP A 82 5.34 -8.06 7.89
N TYR A 83 4.06 -8.13 8.28
CA TYR A 83 3.15 -6.98 8.21
C TYR A 83 3.66 -5.85 9.12
N PRO A 84 3.70 -4.57 8.66
CA PRO A 84 4.28 -3.49 9.46
C PRO A 84 3.59 -3.31 10.82
N PRO A 85 4.33 -3.39 11.95
CA PRO A 85 3.73 -3.46 13.28
C PRO A 85 2.93 -2.20 13.64
N LEU A 86 3.48 -1.00 13.38
CA LEU A 86 2.79 0.27 13.64
C LEU A 86 1.52 0.43 12.79
N LEU A 87 1.51 -0.12 11.57
CA LEU A 87 0.29 -0.11 10.75
C LEU A 87 -0.76 -1.04 11.35
N ALA A 88 -0.37 -2.22 11.82
CA ALA A 88 -1.28 -3.19 12.45
C ALA A 88 -1.93 -2.68 13.75
N GLU A 89 -1.33 -1.70 14.42
CA GLU A 89 -1.82 -1.06 15.64
C GLU A 89 -2.81 0.10 15.38
N THR A 90 -3.00 0.50 14.12
CA THR A 90 -3.98 1.53 13.77
C THR A 90 -5.42 1.06 14.03
N PHE A 91 -6.35 2.01 14.09
CA PHE A 91 -7.76 1.70 14.35
C PHE A 91 -8.41 0.83 13.26
N ASP A 92 -8.02 1.03 12.00
CA ASP A 92 -8.55 0.30 10.85
C ASP A 92 -7.41 -0.11 9.90
N PRO A 93 -6.60 -1.13 10.28
CA PRO A 93 -5.48 -1.55 9.46
C PRO A 93 -5.97 -2.26 8.19
N PRO A 94 -5.33 -2.02 7.03
CA PRO A 94 -5.79 -2.63 5.79
C PRO A 94 -5.60 -4.15 5.81
N TYR A 95 -6.61 -4.89 5.36
CA TYR A 95 -6.57 -6.35 5.31
C TYR A 95 -5.41 -6.88 4.45
N ILE A 96 -5.10 -6.20 3.34
CA ILE A 96 -3.92 -6.45 2.53
C ILE A 96 -3.13 -5.15 2.34
N LEU A 97 -1.81 -5.24 2.47
CA LEU A 97 -0.89 -4.20 2.06
C LEU A 97 -0.14 -4.65 0.80
N PHE A 98 -0.38 -3.98 -0.33
CA PHE A 98 0.37 -4.16 -1.55
C PHE A 98 1.66 -3.35 -1.51
N TYR A 99 2.74 -3.89 -2.07
CA TYR A 99 4.01 -3.20 -2.06
C TYR A 99 4.93 -3.54 -3.24
N ARG A 100 5.87 -2.62 -3.49
CA ARG A 100 7.00 -2.77 -4.41
C ARG A 100 8.26 -2.24 -3.71
N GLY A 101 9.37 -2.96 -3.82
CA GLY A 101 10.62 -2.59 -3.13
C GLY A 101 10.78 -3.29 -1.79
N ASN A 102 11.55 -2.70 -0.87
CA ASN A 102 11.91 -3.33 0.39
C ASN A 102 10.94 -2.94 1.50
N LEU A 103 10.00 -3.83 1.84
CA LEU A 103 9.02 -3.56 2.90
C LEU A 103 9.63 -3.53 4.31
N ALA A 104 10.79 -4.18 4.53
CA ALA A 104 11.41 -4.26 5.86
C ALA A 104 11.75 -2.88 6.45
N VAL A 105 11.89 -1.86 5.60
CA VAL A 105 12.17 -0.47 6.00
C VAL A 105 11.04 0.15 6.85
N LEU A 106 9.83 -0.41 6.79
CA LEU A 106 8.68 -0.03 7.62
C LEU A 106 8.66 -0.69 9.00
N LYS A 107 9.62 -1.58 9.30
CA LYS A 107 9.85 -2.13 10.64
C LYS A 107 10.85 -1.29 11.44
N GLU A 108 11.56 -0.39 10.75
CA GLU A 108 12.53 0.53 11.34
C GLU A 108 11.86 1.82 11.82
N ARG A 109 12.65 2.80 12.24
CA ARG A 109 12.15 4.12 12.67
C ARG A 109 11.57 4.86 11.47
N CYS A 110 10.27 5.12 11.48
CA CYS A 110 9.59 5.87 10.43
C CYS A 110 9.23 7.29 10.88
N LEU A 111 9.25 8.24 9.94
CA LEU A 111 8.80 9.61 10.13
C LEU A 111 7.91 10.03 8.95
N SER A 112 6.68 10.43 9.24
CA SER A 112 5.77 10.94 8.21
C SER A 112 6.06 12.42 7.91
N VAL A 113 6.19 12.77 6.63
CA VAL A 113 6.32 14.16 6.17
C VAL A 113 5.17 14.45 5.21
N VAL A 114 4.29 15.36 5.58
CA VAL A 114 3.07 15.70 4.81
C VAL A 114 2.90 17.20 4.75
N GLY A 115 2.19 17.70 3.74
CA GLY A 115 1.82 19.11 3.70
C GLY A 115 1.09 19.53 2.43
N THR A 116 1.15 20.82 2.14
CA THR A 116 0.44 21.42 1.01
C THR A 116 0.92 20.88 -0.35
N ARG A 117 -0.04 20.68 -1.26
CA ARG A 117 0.23 20.40 -2.69
C ARG A 117 0.69 21.63 -3.47
N ARG A 118 0.43 22.84 -2.95
CA ARG A 118 0.87 24.12 -3.51
C ARG A 118 1.94 24.72 -2.59
N VAL A 119 3.19 24.60 -3.00
CA VAL A 119 4.35 24.88 -2.15
C VAL A 119 5.10 26.13 -2.64
N CYS A 120 5.53 26.99 -1.71
CA CYS A 120 6.48 28.06 -2.01
C CYS A 120 7.92 27.53 -1.95
N ARG A 121 8.88 28.30 -2.45
CA ARG A 121 10.27 27.86 -2.53
C ARG A 121 10.84 27.48 -1.17
N GLU A 122 10.61 28.31 -0.17
CA GLU A 122 11.15 28.15 1.19
C GLU A 122 10.61 26.87 1.84
N SER A 123 9.32 26.58 1.65
CA SER A 123 8.69 25.36 2.17
C SER A 123 9.18 24.10 1.46
N ALA A 124 9.47 24.21 0.15
CA ALA A 124 10.02 23.10 -0.63
C ALA A 124 11.45 22.78 -0.20
N GLU A 125 12.30 23.80 -0.02
CA GLU A 125 13.66 23.66 0.49
C GLU A 125 13.66 23.08 1.92
N ALA A 126 12.76 23.54 2.79
CA ALA A 126 12.62 23.01 4.14
C ALA A 126 12.20 21.54 4.16
N ALA A 127 11.20 21.14 3.36
CA ALA A 127 10.76 19.74 3.27
C ALA A 127 11.86 18.82 2.73
N PHE A 128 12.58 19.28 1.70
CA PHE A 128 13.72 18.57 1.13
C PHE A 128 14.81 18.36 2.18
N GLU A 129 15.27 19.44 2.82
CA GLU A 129 16.38 19.37 3.76
C GLU A 129 16.03 18.58 5.03
N PHE A 130 14.80 18.75 5.53
CA PHE A 130 14.32 17.99 6.68
C PHE A 130 14.32 16.47 6.40
N ALA A 131 13.74 16.05 5.27
CA ALA A 131 13.69 14.64 4.91
C ALA A 131 15.08 14.05 4.63
N ARG A 132 15.96 14.83 4.01
CA ARG A 132 17.37 14.49 3.80
C ARG A 132 18.09 14.26 5.14
N GLN A 133 17.98 15.19 6.09
CA GLN A 133 18.60 15.06 7.42
C GLN A 133 18.02 13.89 8.21
N ALA A 134 16.70 13.67 8.13
CA ALA A 134 16.04 12.54 8.79
C ALA A 134 16.58 11.20 8.28
N CYS A 135 16.65 11.01 6.95
CA CYS A 135 17.19 9.80 6.33
C CYS A 135 18.68 9.60 6.68
N ALA A 136 19.46 10.68 6.66
CA ALA A 136 20.87 10.64 7.08
C ALA A 136 21.05 10.26 8.55
N SER A 137 20.03 10.52 9.38
CA SER A 137 19.99 10.17 10.81
C SER A 137 19.32 8.81 11.08
N GLY A 138 19.04 8.02 10.04
CA GLY A 138 18.49 6.68 10.16
C GLY A 138 16.96 6.60 10.29
N TRP A 139 16.23 7.65 9.91
CA TRP A 139 14.75 7.63 9.86
C TRP A 139 14.25 7.40 8.44
N THR A 140 13.41 6.37 8.27
CA THR A 140 12.69 6.13 7.02
C THR A 140 11.60 7.19 6.85
N VAL A 141 11.71 8.03 5.83
CA VAL A 141 10.67 9.04 5.54
C VAL A 141 9.48 8.38 4.85
N VAL A 142 8.27 8.58 5.36
CA VAL A 142 7.01 8.08 4.77
C VAL A 142 6.18 9.27 4.28
N SER A 143 5.64 9.21 3.07
CA SER A 143 4.81 10.30 2.51
C SER A 143 3.93 9.78 1.35
N GLY A 144 3.02 10.62 0.83
CA GLY A 144 1.97 10.23 -0.12
C GLY A 144 2.36 10.31 -1.61
N LEU A 145 3.61 10.66 -1.94
CA LEU A 145 4.07 10.91 -3.30
C LEU A 145 3.27 11.99 -4.07
N ALA A 146 2.46 12.80 -3.38
CA ALA A 146 1.71 13.89 -3.98
C ALA A 146 2.63 15.01 -4.48
N ASP A 147 2.08 15.93 -5.30
CA ASP A 147 2.76 17.19 -5.59
C ASP A 147 3.00 18.00 -4.29
N GLY A 148 3.96 18.90 -4.33
CA GLY A 148 4.28 19.76 -3.18
C GLY A 148 5.14 19.04 -2.15
N ILE A 149 4.82 19.22 -0.87
CA ILE A 149 5.67 18.82 0.27
C ILE A 149 6.10 17.34 0.18
N ASP A 150 5.17 16.44 -0.13
CA ASP A 150 5.44 15.00 -0.25
C ASP A 150 6.55 14.70 -1.28
N SER A 151 6.43 15.27 -2.49
CA SER A 151 7.43 15.10 -3.54
C SER A 151 8.81 15.67 -3.15
N PHE A 152 8.85 16.81 -2.44
CA PHE A 152 10.12 17.41 -1.99
C PHE A 152 10.76 16.62 -0.87
N ALA A 153 9.97 16.06 0.06
CA ALA A 153 10.45 15.17 1.10
C ALA A 153 11.11 13.92 0.50
N HIS A 154 10.42 13.24 -0.43
CA HIS A 154 11.00 12.09 -1.13
C HIS A 154 12.27 12.45 -1.92
N ARG A 155 12.30 13.60 -2.59
CA ARG A 155 13.51 14.08 -3.30
C ARG A 155 14.68 14.30 -2.34
N GLY A 156 14.42 14.87 -1.16
CA GLY A 156 15.40 15.05 -0.09
C GLY A 156 16.02 13.72 0.34
N ALA A 157 15.17 12.75 0.66
CA ALA A 157 15.58 11.40 1.02
C ALA A 157 16.41 10.72 -0.10
N VAL A 158 15.93 10.81 -1.35
CA VAL A 158 16.58 10.18 -2.51
C VAL A 158 17.92 10.82 -2.85
N SER A 159 18.10 12.13 -2.61
CA SER A 159 19.34 12.85 -2.96
C SER A 159 20.60 12.24 -2.33
N LEU A 160 20.47 11.61 -1.16
CA LEU A 160 21.58 10.95 -0.47
C LEU A 160 22.12 9.74 -1.22
N LEU A 161 21.27 9.05 -1.99
CA LEU A 161 21.66 7.91 -2.82
C LEU A 161 22.46 8.38 -4.04
N GLU A 162 22.07 9.51 -4.61
CA GLU A 162 22.77 10.11 -5.75
C GLU A 162 24.18 10.59 -5.36
N GLU A 163 24.37 10.93 -4.07
CA GLU A 163 25.67 11.24 -3.47
C GLU A 163 26.51 9.99 -3.14
N GLY A 164 26.00 8.78 -3.41
CA GLY A 164 26.73 7.52 -3.20
C GLY A 164 26.87 7.10 -1.73
N LYS A 165 26.08 7.67 -0.82
CA LYS A 165 26.14 7.34 0.61
C LYS A 165 25.43 6.01 0.86
N LEU A 166 26.16 5.06 1.46
CA LEU A 166 25.64 3.74 1.83
C LEU A 166 25.13 3.73 3.28
N GLY A 167 24.20 2.83 3.58
CA GLY A 167 23.72 2.58 4.95
C GLY A 167 22.76 3.63 5.52
N LEU A 168 22.16 4.48 4.67
CA LEU A 168 21.18 5.49 5.09
C LEU A 168 19.76 4.94 5.02
N ALA A 169 18.87 5.51 5.83
CA ALA A 169 17.47 5.11 5.78
C ALA A 169 16.82 5.58 4.46
N PRO A 170 15.98 4.76 3.83
CA PRO A 170 15.34 5.09 2.56
C PRO A 170 14.03 5.86 2.79
N THR A 171 13.19 5.94 1.77
CA THR A 171 11.86 6.54 1.86
C THR A 171 10.76 5.60 1.35
N VAL A 172 9.54 5.76 1.86
CA VAL A 172 8.36 4.97 1.48
C VAL A 172 7.24 5.87 0.98
N ALA A 173 6.75 5.59 -0.23
CA ALA A 173 5.59 6.25 -0.80
C ALA A 173 4.31 5.45 -0.53
N VAL A 174 3.26 6.11 -0.04
CA VAL A 174 1.92 5.54 0.14
C VAL A 174 1.00 6.07 -0.96
N LEU A 175 0.47 5.20 -1.81
CA LEU A 175 -0.36 5.60 -2.94
C LEU A 175 -1.85 5.68 -2.57
N PRO A 176 -2.61 6.66 -3.10
CA PRO A 176 -4.04 6.80 -2.86
C PRO A 176 -4.89 5.96 -3.84
N CYS A 177 -4.28 5.00 -4.53
CA CYS A 177 -4.92 4.21 -5.58
C CYS A 177 -4.17 2.89 -5.78
N GLY A 178 -4.59 2.09 -6.76
CA GLY A 178 -3.94 0.83 -7.10
C GLY A 178 -2.42 0.98 -7.24
N ILE A 179 -1.68 0.06 -6.62
CA ILE A 179 -0.20 0.05 -6.57
C ILE A 179 0.47 0.05 -7.96
N ASP A 180 -0.28 -0.30 -9.00
CA ASP A 180 0.11 -0.32 -10.41
C ASP A 180 0.12 1.06 -11.07
N THR A 181 -0.44 2.09 -10.43
CA THR A 181 -0.55 3.44 -10.99
C THR A 181 0.15 4.48 -10.12
N ILE A 182 1.18 5.15 -10.67
CA ILE A 182 1.80 6.30 -10.01
C ILE A 182 1.00 7.58 -10.32
N VAL A 183 0.44 8.18 -9.27
CA VAL A 183 -0.29 9.45 -9.32
C VAL A 183 0.30 10.44 -8.31
N PRO A 184 0.62 11.68 -8.72
CA PRO A 184 0.55 12.21 -10.08
C PRO A 184 1.60 11.59 -11.01
N GLY A 185 1.27 11.47 -12.30
CA GLY A 185 2.15 10.84 -13.29
C GLY A 185 3.51 11.51 -13.45
N ALA A 186 3.63 12.79 -13.08
CA ALA A 186 4.88 13.54 -13.06
C ALA A 186 5.91 12.93 -12.08
N ASN A 187 5.46 12.25 -11.03
CA ASN A 187 6.33 11.65 -10.01
C ASN A 187 6.77 10.22 -10.35
N LYS A 188 6.51 9.71 -11.57
CA LYS A 188 6.99 8.39 -12.02
C LYS A 188 8.51 8.20 -11.90
N ARG A 189 9.29 9.23 -12.25
CA ARG A 189 10.75 9.18 -12.11
C ARG A 189 11.17 9.14 -10.64
N LEU A 190 10.50 9.93 -9.79
CA LEU A 190 10.75 9.95 -8.35
C LEU A 190 10.44 8.59 -7.73
N ALA A 191 9.30 7.98 -8.06
CA ALA A 191 8.93 6.62 -7.64
C ALA A 191 10.01 5.59 -8.02
N ALA A 192 10.56 5.67 -9.24
CA ALA A 192 11.65 4.80 -9.67
C ALA A 192 12.92 5.02 -8.84
N SER A 193 13.26 6.27 -8.50
CA SER A 193 14.39 6.57 -7.62
C SER A 193 14.19 6.06 -6.19
N ILE A 194 12.97 6.12 -5.64
CA ILE A 194 12.62 5.55 -4.34
C ILE A 194 12.94 4.04 -4.31
N LEU A 195 12.46 3.30 -5.32
CA LEU A 195 12.70 1.85 -5.43
C LEU A 195 14.18 1.53 -5.62
N LYS A 196 14.87 2.26 -6.51
CA LYS A 196 16.33 2.10 -6.73
C LYS A 196 17.12 2.35 -5.44
N GLY A 197 16.62 3.22 -4.58
CA GLY A 197 17.18 3.55 -3.29
C GLY A 197 17.02 2.53 -2.17
N GLY A 198 16.42 1.37 -2.46
CA GLY A 198 16.06 0.40 -1.42
C GLY A 198 14.85 0.84 -0.58
N GLY A 199 14.09 1.83 -1.06
CA GLY A 199 12.82 2.23 -0.48
C GLY A 199 11.67 1.31 -0.86
N CYS A 200 10.46 1.76 -0.55
CA CYS A 200 9.24 1.00 -0.81
C CYS A 200 8.14 1.90 -1.37
N ILE A 201 7.26 1.33 -2.18
CA ILE A 201 5.97 1.94 -2.53
C ILE A 201 4.91 1.00 -2.00
N VAL A 202 3.90 1.52 -1.33
CA VAL A 202 2.82 0.73 -0.74
C VAL A 202 1.45 1.29 -1.10
N SER A 203 0.44 0.44 -1.04
CA SER A 203 -0.97 0.80 -1.21
C SER A 203 -1.87 -0.22 -0.53
N GLU A 204 -3.02 0.21 0.00
CA GLU A 204 -4.09 -0.69 0.43
C GLU A 204 -5.02 -1.09 -0.72
N TYR A 205 -4.93 -0.40 -1.85
CA TYR A 205 -5.81 -0.61 -2.99
C TYR A 205 -5.23 -1.68 -3.93
N ALA A 206 -6.09 -2.63 -4.29
CA ALA A 206 -5.76 -3.67 -5.26
C ALA A 206 -5.38 -3.08 -6.62
N PRO A 207 -4.57 -3.79 -7.43
CA PRO A 207 -4.24 -3.37 -8.78
C PRO A 207 -5.48 -3.06 -9.62
N GLY A 208 -5.44 -1.95 -10.36
CA GLY A 208 -6.52 -1.47 -11.22
C GLY A 208 -7.54 -0.55 -10.54
N VAL A 209 -7.43 -0.29 -9.24
CA VAL A 209 -8.24 0.74 -8.56
C VAL A 209 -7.78 2.13 -8.99
N PRO A 210 -8.64 2.98 -9.59
CA PRO A 210 -8.26 4.30 -10.06
C PRO A 210 -7.98 5.26 -8.89
N ALA A 211 -7.21 6.31 -9.14
CA ALA A 211 -7.11 7.43 -8.21
C ALA A 211 -8.40 8.24 -8.21
N ALA A 212 -8.84 8.62 -7.00
CA ALA A 212 -9.95 9.54 -6.78
C ALA A 212 -9.61 10.99 -7.14
#